data_AF-A0A961XDD1-F1
#
_entry.id   AF-A0A961XDD1-F1
#
_cell.length_a   1.000
_cell.length_b   1.000
_cell.length_c   1.000
_cell.angle_alpha   90.00
_cell.angle_beta   90.00
_cell.angle_gamma   90.00
#
_symmetry.space_group_name_H-M   'P 1'
#
loop_
_entity.id
_entity.type
_entity.pdbx_description
1 polymer ?
#
loop_
_entity_poly.entity_id
_entity_poly.type
_entity_poly.pdbx_seq_one_letter_code
_entity_poly.pdbx_strand_id
1 'polypeptide(L)'
;VATMNGVVPSVESIAAGEYPVSRPLYFYVKNAHLDVIPGLQEYVEFFVSDDMAGPDGPLAAYGLVPDPELAKTQEMVKNRVPMGALN
;
A
#
# COMPACT_ATOMS: atom_id res chain seq x y z
N VAL A 1 -10.13 19.75 8.51
CA VAL A 1 -10.09 18.29 8.74
C VAL A 1 -11.02 17.98 9.91
N ALA A 2 -11.91 17.00 9.80
CA ALA A 2 -12.97 16.78 10.79
C ALA A 2 -12.67 15.55 11.65
N THR A 3 -12.80 15.70 12.97
CA THR A 3 -12.77 14.59 13.93
C THR A 3 -13.99 13.69 13.67
N MET A 4 -13.75 12.38 13.59
CA MET A 4 -14.81 11.38 13.39
C MET A 4 -14.86 10.48 14.62
N ASN A 5 -16.02 10.37 15.28
CA ASN A 5 -16.20 9.59 16.51
C ASN A 5 -15.17 9.89 17.62
N GLY A 6 -14.69 11.14 17.72
CA GLY A 6 -13.67 11.54 18.69
C GLY A 6 -12.22 11.23 18.28
N VAL A 7 -12.00 10.56 17.14
CA VAL A 7 -10.68 10.27 16.58
C VAL A 7 -10.27 11.39 15.61
N VAL A 8 -9.13 12.02 15.88
CA VAL A 8 -8.51 13.00 14.99
C VAL A 8 -7.70 12.25 13.93
N PRO A 9 -7.82 12.59 12.64
CA PRO A 9 -6.98 11.98 11.61
C PRO A 9 -5.52 12.39 11.77
N SER A 10 -4.66 11.40 11.92
CA SER A 10 -3.20 11.50 11.90
C SER A 10 -2.62 10.30 11.16
N VAL A 11 -1.31 10.32 10.85
CA VAL A 11 -0.62 9.17 10.26
C VAL A 11 -0.78 7.95 11.16
N GLU A 12 -0.66 8.13 12.48
CA GLU A 12 -0.79 7.06 13.46
C GLU A 12 -2.22 6.50 13.51
N SER A 13 -3.25 7.35 13.60
CA SER A 13 -4.64 6.88 13.70
C SER A 13 -5.13 6.23 12.40
N ILE A 14 -4.60 6.65 11.25
CA ILE A 14 -4.90 6.03 9.95
C ILE A 14 -4.18 4.69 9.80
N ALA A 15 -2.87 4.63 10.09
CA ALA A 15 -2.08 3.40 9.98
C ALA A 15 -2.53 2.31 10.96
N ALA A 16 -3.03 2.69 12.14
CA ALA A 16 -3.62 1.77 13.12
C ALA A 16 -5.03 1.29 12.73
N GLY A 17 -5.65 1.83 11.67
CA GLY A 17 -7.03 1.52 11.27
C GLY A 17 -8.10 2.10 12.22
N GLU A 18 -7.71 2.95 13.17
CA GLU A 18 -8.60 3.55 14.17
C GLU A 18 -9.39 4.74 13.61
N TYR A 19 -8.87 5.39 12.57
CA TYR A 19 -9.61 6.43 11.86
C TYR A 19 -10.62 5.78 10.92
N PRO A 20 -11.94 5.86 11.21
CA PRO A 20 -12.95 4.99 10.61
C PRO A 20 -13.22 5.26 9.11
N VAL A 21 -12.57 6.27 8.53
CA VAL A 21 -12.73 6.67 7.13
C VAL A 21 -11.49 6.31 6.29
N SER A 22 -10.40 5.83 6.91
CA SER A 22 -9.27 5.35 6.13
C SER A 22 -9.68 4.12 5.33
N ARG A 23 -9.23 4.06 4.08
CA ARG A 23 -9.52 2.93 3.18
C ARG A 23 -8.21 2.45 2.59
N PRO A 24 -7.89 1.16 2.70
CA PRO A 24 -6.74 0.60 2.01
C PRO A 24 -6.95 0.73 0.50
N LEU A 25 -5.90 1.14 -0.20
CA LEU A 25 -5.84 1.10 -1.65
C LEU A 25 -5.17 -0.20 -2.07
N TYR A 26 -5.68 -0.81 -3.14
CA TYR A 26 -5.19 -2.09 -3.63
C TYR A 26 -4.66 -1.95 -5.05
N PHE A 27 -3.58 -2.68 -5.31
CA PHE A 27 -2.99 -2.80 -6.63
C PHE A 27 -3.30 -4.18 -7.20
N TYR A 28 -4.07 -4.24 -8.29
CA TYR A 28 -4.54 -5.49 -8.87
C TYR A 28 -3.66 -5.91 -10.06
N VAL A 29 -2.96 -7.03 -9.89
CA VAL A 29 -2.03 -7.56 -10.89
C VAL A 29 -2.35 -9.03 -11.15
N LYS A 30 -2.33 -9.44 -12.41
CA LYS A 30 -2.45 -10.86 -12.77
C LYS A 30 -1.06 -11.48 -12.82
N ASN A 31 -0.81 -12.48 -11.98
CA ASN A 31 0.48 -13.20 -11.99
C ASN A 31 0.84 -13.77 -13.36
N ALA A 32 -0.16 -14.28 -14.09
CA ALA A 32 0.03 -14.78 -15.45
C ALA A 32 0.56 -13.74 -16.44
N HIS A 33 0.45 -12.44 -16.14
CA HIS A 33 0.92 -11.35 -16.99
C HIS A 33 2.35 -10.90 -16.69
N LEU A 34 2.91 -11.30 -15.54
CA LEU A 34 4.23 -10.85 -15.10
C LEU A 34 5.37 -11.33 -16.02
N ASP A 35 5.22 -12.49 -16.65
CA ASP A 35 6.24 -13.07 -17.55
C ASP A 35 6.03 -12.71 -19.02
N VAL A 36 4.88 -12.13 -19.39
CA VAL A 36 4.52 -11.83 -20.79
C VAL A 36 4.45 -10.34 -21.08
N ILE A 37 4.25 -9.50 -20.06
CA ILE A 37 4.30 -8.03 -20.19
C ILE A 37 5.68 -7.57 -19.71
N PRO A 38 6.57 -7.13 -20.62
CA PRO A 38 7.90 -6.67 -20.23
C PRO A 38 7.82 -5.51 -19.24
N GLY A 39 8.60 -5.57 -18.17
CA GLY A 39 8.67 -4.50 -17.17
C GLY A 39 7.54 -4.48 -16.13
N LEU A 40 6.55 -5.39 -16.23
CA LEU A 40 5.41 -5.36 -15.30
C LEU A 40 5.82 -5.74 -13.87
N GLN A 41 6.70 -6.73 -13.69
CA GLN A 41 7.21 -7.10 -12.37
C GLN A 41 7.94 -5.91 -11.73
N GLU A 42 8.85 -5.30 -12.48
CA GLU A 42 9.67 -4.17 -12.05
C GLU A 42 8.80 -2.95 -11.72
N TYR A 43 7.73 -2.72 -12.50
CA TYR A 43 6.77 -1.66 -12.23
C TYR A 43 6.03 -1.86 -10.90
N VAL A 44 5.60 -3.09 -10.61
CA VAL A 44 4.92 -3.42 -9.36
C VAL A 44 5.89 -3.28 -8.17
N GLU A 45 7.12 -3.81 -8.31
CA GLU A 45 8.17 -3.69 -7.30
C GLU A 45 8.54 -2.24 -7.01
N PHE A 46 8.65 -1.41 -8.04
CA PHE A 46 8.89 0.02 -7.90
C PHE A 46 7.78 0.72 -7.12
N PHE A 47 6.52 0.39 -7.39
CA PHE A 47 5.38 1.02 -6.71
C PHE A 47 5.28 0.69 -5.21
N VAL A 48 5.82 -0.46 -4.79
CA VAL A 48 5.89 -0.87 -3.37
C VAL A 48 7.26 -0.61 -2.74
N SER A 49 8.18 0.03 -3.44
CA SER A 49 9.50 0.38 -2.91
C SER A 49 9.42 1.42 -1.79
N ASP A 50 10.41 1.44 -0.90
CA ASP A 50 10.49 2.44 0.17
C ASP A 50 10.57 3.87 -0.38
N ASP A 51 11.27 4.05 -1.51
CA ASP A 51 11.39 5.35 -2.19
C ASP A 51 10.03 5.86 -2.71
N MET A 52 9.09 4.96 -3.04
CA MET A 52 7.76 5.34 -3.55
C MET A 52 6.70 5.39 -2.46
N ALA A 53 6.57 4.28 -1.71
CA ALA A 53 5.49 4.01 -0.76
C ALA A 53 5.88 4.17 0.72
N GLY A 54 7.16 4.44 1.00
CA GLY A 54 7.63 4.74 2.35
C GLY A 54 7.20 6.11 2.87
N PRO A 55 7.49 6.42 4.15
CA PRO A 55 7.05 7.65 4.81
C PRO A 55 7.56 8.95 4.19
N ASP A 56 8.74 8.89 3.56
CA ASP A 56 9.35 10.04 2.87
C ASP A 56 9.12 9.99 1.34
N GLY A 57 8.33 9.03 0.86
CA GLY A 57 8.10 8.80 -0.56
C GLY A 57 7.05 9.75 -1.17
N PRO A 58 6.99 9.86 -2.51
CA PRO A 58 5.99 10.65 -3.22
C PRO A 58 4.55 10.31 -2.85
N LEU A 59 4.21 9.04 -2.58
CA LEU A 59 2.85 8.66 -2.19
C LEU A 59 2.42 9.31 -0.88
N ALA A 60 3.33 9.42 0.10
CA ALA A 60 3.09 10.14 1.34
C ALA A 60 2.91 11.65 1.08
N ALA A 61 3.73 12.24 0.21
CA ALA A 61 3.58 13.64 -0.21
C ALA A 61 2.26 13.92 -0.94
N TYR A 62 1.68 12.91 -1.61
CA TYR A 62 0.38 12.97 -2.25
C TYR A 62 -0.80 12.70 -1.30
N GLY A 63 -0.53 12.52 0.00
CA GLY A 63 -1.55 12.35 1.04
C GLY A 63 -2.00 10.91 1.24
N LEU A 64 -1.27 9.92 0.71
CA LEU A 64 -1.43 8.53 1.13
C LEU A 64 -0.70 8.29 2.45
N VAL A 65 -1.18 7.32 3.21
CA VAL A 65 -0.51 6.88 4.43
C VAL A 65 0.29 5.62 4.11
N PRO A 66 1.60 5.58 4.42
CA PRO A 66 2.42 4.39 4.24
C PRO A 66 1.82 3.17 4.94
N ASP A 67 1.90 2.02 4.27
CA ASP A 67 1.44 0.75 4.84
C ASP A 67 2.42 0.29 5.94
N PRO A 68 1.99 0.11 7.20
CA PRO A 68 2.85 -0.43 8.24
C PRO A 68 3.34 -1.86 7.94
N GLU A 69 2.63 -2.62 7.08
CA GLU A 69 3.05 -3.95 6.60
C GLU A 69 3.77 -3.89 5.25
N LEU A 70 4.29 -2.73 4.80
CA LEU A 70 4.91 -2.57 3.47
C LEU A 70 5.99 -3.63 3.16
N ALA A 71 6.84 -3.97 4.13
CA ALA A 71 7.87 -5.00 3.96
C ALA A 71 7.31 -6.38 3.61
N LYS A 72 6.16 -6.75 4.20
CA LYS A 72 5.45 -7.99 3.89
C LYS A 72 4.84 -7.93 2.49
N THR A 73 4.29 -6.78 2.10
CA THR A 73 3.78 -6.54 0.75
C THR A 73 4.91 -6.66 -0.29
N GLN A 74 6.09 -6.09 -0.03
CA GLN A 74 7.28 -6.23 -0.88
C GLN A 74 7.70 -7.70 -1.05
N GLU A 75 7.73 -8.47 0.04
CA GLU A 75 8.04 -9.90 -0.01
C GLU A 75 7.01 -10.68 -0.84
N MET A 76 5.72 -10.38 -0.68
CA MET A 76 4.64 -10.98 -1.47
C MET A 76 4.77 -10.66 -2.95
N VAL A 77 5.08 -9.42 -3.32
CA VAL A 77 5.30 -9.01 -4.73
C VAL A 77 6.49 -9.74 -5.34
N LYS A 78 7.62 -9.78 -4.63
CA LYS A 78 8.84 -10.48 -5.07
C LYS A 78 8.60 -11.97 -5.30
N ASN A 79 7.86 -12.60 -4.39
CA ASN A 79 7.56 -14.03 -4.43
C ASN A 79 6.28 -14.34 -5.23
N ARG A 80 5.63 -13.32 -5.82
CA ARG A 80 4.38 -13.41 -6.60
C ARG A 80 3.25 -14.13 -5.84
N VAL A 81 3.19 -13.93 -4.53
CA VAL A 81 2.17 -14.53 -3.66
C VAL A 81 0.88 -13.71 -3.78
N PRO A 82 -0.24 -14.31 -4.24
CA PRO A 82 -1.52 -13.61 -4.28
C PRO A 82 -1.99 -13.24 -2.87
N MET A 83 -2.62 -12.07 -2.71
CA MET A 83 -3.31 -11.75 -1.46
C MET A 83 -4.44 -12.74 -1.18
N GLY A 84 -4.65 -13.02 0.10
CA GLY A 84 -5.84 -13.74 0.58
C GLY A 84 -7.13 -12.92 0.41
N ALA A 85 -8.24 -13.49 0.85
CA ALA A 85 -9.51 -12.78 0.87
C ALA A 85 -9.44 -11.52 1.75
N LEU A 86 -10.05 -10.42 1.28
CA LEU A 86 -10.26 -9.23 2.08
C LEU A 86 -11.48 -9.50 2.99
N ASN A 87 -11.30 -9.43 4.30
CA ASN A 87 -12.36 -9.61 5.28
C ASN A 87 -13.13 -8.31 5.54
#